data_AF-A0A7C5JPH5-F1
#
_entry.id   AF-A0A7C5JPH5-F1
#
_cell.length_a   1.000
_cell.length_b   1.000
_cell.length_c   1.000
_cell.angle_alpha   90.00
_cell.angle_beta   90.00
_cell.angle_gamma   90.00
#
_symmetry.space_group_name_H-M   'P 1'
#
loop_
_entity.id
_entity.type
_entity.pdbx_description
1 polymer ?
#
loop_
_entity_poly.entity_id
_entity_poly.type
_entity_poly.pdbx_seq_one_letter_code
_entity_poly.pdbx_strand_id
1 'polypeptide(L)'
;MRAKPDSFIKSASSWSGHRVEDRVEDDEILKMIITHESPWLSASNGRNVVISSRVRLARNINGFPFPDWATKQQRTMIVDRISQILPSVETLKNSKFISMASVSEIDVEVLKERHIISRELGIRKDGSGVIISQDEHI
;
A
#
# COMPACT_ATOMS: atom_id res chain seq x y z
N MET A 1 -38.79 -13.26 9.69
CA MET A 1 -38.65 -11.94 9.02
C MET A 1 -37.52 -12.05 8.01
N ARG A 2 -37.86 -11.89 6.74
CA ARG A 2 -37.04 -12.23 5.57
C ARG A 2 -36.52 -10.91 4.99
N ALA A 3 -35.21 -10.67 5.07
CA ALA A 3 -34.59 -9.48 4.51
C ALA A 3 -33.72 -9.86 3.31
N LYS A 4 -34.16 -9.45 2.12
CA LYS A 4 -33.40 -9.24 0.88
C LYS A 4 -34.27 -8.32 0.00
N PRO A 5 -33.70 -7.48 -0.91
CA PRO A 5 -32.55 -7.86 -1.71
C PRO A 5 -31.48 -6.80 -2.00
N ASP A 6 -30.36 -7.35 -2.49
CA ASP A 6 -29.29 -6.74 -3.27
C ASP A 6 -29.73 -5.56 -4.16
N SER A 7 -29.07 -4.40 -4.01
CA SER A 7 -29.19 -3.27 -4.92
C SER A 7 -27.88 -2.54 -5.22
N PHE A 8 -26.72 -3.18 -5.05
CA PHE A 8 -25.42 -2.58 -5.38
C PHE A 8 -24.65 -3.29 -6.50
N ILE A 9 -25.30 -4.25 -7.18
CA ILE A 9 -24.77 -4.83 -8.42
C ILE A 9 -25.38 -4.04 -9.57
N LYS A 10 -24.72 -2.95 -10.00
CA LYS A 10 -24.82 -2.37 -11.35
C LYS A 10 -23.81 -1.24 -11.53
N SER A 11 -22.54 -1.60 -11.77
CA SER A 11 -21.60 -0.95 -12.70
C SER A 11 -20.18 -1.45 -12.43
N ALA A 12 -19.85 -2.64 -12.91
CA ALA A 12 -18.46 -3.10 -12.98
C ALA A 12 -18.15 -3.72 -14.35
N SER A 13 -18.86 -3.25 -15.38
CA SER A 13 -18.56 -3.51 -16.79
C SER A 13 -17.49 -2.56 -17.35
N SER A 14 -16.64 -1.99 -16.49
CA SER A 14 -15.46 -1.21 -16.87
C SER A 14 -14.22 -1.86 -16.24
N TRP A 15 -14.03 -3.15 -16.52
CA TRP A 15 -12.75 -3.80 -16.36
C TRP A 15 -11.93 -3.52 -17.62
N SER A 16 -11.09 -2.49 -17.54
CA SER A 16 -9.91 -2.32 -18.38
C SER A 16 -8.75 -2.15 -17.40
N GLY A 17 -7.66 -2.89 -17.63
CA GLY A 17 -6.54 -3.08 -16.70
C GLY A 17 -5.99 -1.81 -16.06
N HIS A 18 -5.16 -2.00 -15.02
CA HIS A 18 -4.31 -0.94 -14.47
C HIS A 18 -3.83 -0.04 -15.62
N ARG A 19 -4.25 1.22 -15.61
CA ARG A 19 -3.94 2.09 -16.75
C ARG A 19 -2.43 2.26 -16.78
N VAL A 20 -1.89 2.39 -17.99
CA VAL A 20 -0.45 2.67 -18.16
C VAL A 20 -0.05 3.91 -17.36
N GLU A 21 -0.95 4.89 -17.25
CA GLU A 21 -0.81 6.10 -16.43
C GLU A 21 -0.57 5.80 -14.94
N ASP A 22 -1.34 4.87 -14.35
CA ASP A 22 -1.18 4.49 -12.94
C ASP A 22 0.20 3.86 -12.68
N ARG A 23 0.70 3.08 -13.64
CA ARG A 23 2.03 2.45 -13.56
C ARG A 23 3.17 3.47 -13.70
N VAL A 24 3.00 4.47 -14.56
CA VAL A 24 4.01 5.54 -14.74
C VAL A 24 4.14 6.37 -13.47
N GLU A 25 3.02 6.69 -12.81
CA GLU A 25 3.05 7.40 -11.52
C GLU A 25 3.74 6.58 -10.41
N ASP A 26 3.42 5.28 -10.29
CA ASP A 26 4.06 4.37 -9.34
C ASP A 26 5.61 4.40 -9.49
N ASP A 27 6.10 4.31 -10.72
CA ASP A 27 7.53 4.32 -11.04
C ASP A 27 8.22 5.66 -10.69
N GLU A 28 7.53 6.80 -10.83
CA GLU A 28 8.06 8.11 -10.46
C GLU A 28 8.26 8.26 -8.95
N ILE A 29 7.28 7.82 -8.17
CA ILE A 29 7.35 7.86 -6.69
C ILE A 29 8.42 6.90 -6.19
N LEU A 30 8.50 5.70 -6.75
CA LEU A 30 9.56 4.75 -6.42
C LEU A 30 10.94 5.33 -6.75
N LYS A 31 11.13 5.93 -7.93
CA LYS A 31 12.38 6.63 -8.26
C LYS A 31 12.69 7.76 -7.28
N MET A 32 11.69 8.54 -6.90
CA MET A 32 11.87 9.61 -5.91
C MET A 32 12.35 9.01 -4.57
N ILE A 33 11.69 7.98 -4.05
CA ILE A 33 12.09 7.31 -2.79
C ILE A 33 13.52 6.75 -2.90
N ILE A 34 13.85 6.09 -4.00
CA ILE A 34 15.15 5.44 -4.21
C ILE A 34 16.29 6.47 -4.27
N THR A 35 16.03 7.64 -4.87
CA THR A 35 17.04 8.69 -5.10
C THR A 35 17.31 9.58 -3.88
N HIS A 36 16.37 9.68 -2.95
CA HIS A 36 16.53 10.48 -1.73
C HIS A 36 17.07 9.64 -0.56
N GLU A 37 17.85 10.28 0.32
CA GLU A 37 18.38 9.64 1.53
C GLU A 37 17.22 9.28 2.48
N SER A 38 17.23 8.06 3.03
CA SER A 38 16.18 7.66 3.99
C SER A 38 16.26 8.51 5.25
N PRO A 39 15.13 9.05 5.75
CA PRO A 39 15.15 9.92 6.93
C PRO A 39 15.80 9.28 8.16
N TRP A 40 15.61 7.97 8.36
CA TRP A 40 16.18 7.24 9.49
C TRP A 40 17.69 6.99 9.40
N LEU A 41 18.30 7.13 8.21
CA LEU A 41 19.76 7.01 8.01
C LEU A 41 20.48 8.32 8.33
N SER A 42 19.81 9.46 8.21
CA SER A 42 20.39 10.80 8.40
C SER A 42 20.69 11.17 9.88
N ALA A 43 20.43 10.28 10.83
CA ALA A 43 20.61 10.50 12.27
C ALA A 43 22.10 10.55 12.67
N SER A 44 22.75 11.70 12.47
CA SER A 44 24.17 11.92 12.75
C SER A 44 24.41 12.92 13.90
N ASN A 45 24.41 12.43 15.13
CA ASN A 45 25.04 13.12 16.26
C ASN A 45 25.22 12.16 17.44
N GLY A 46 26.41 11.55 17.48
CA GLY A 46 26.83 10.55 18.44
C GLY A 46 26.49 10.87 19.89
N ARG A 47 25.68 10.00 20.47
CA ARG A 47 25.58 9.56 21.88
C ARG A 47 24.70 8.29 21.88
N ASN A 48 24.49 7.62 23.01
CA ASN A 48 23.75 6.35 23.13
C ASN A 48 22.27 6.48 22.69
N VAL A 49 21.98 6.42 21.37
CA VAL A 49 20.82 7.07 20.74
C VAL A 49 19.97 6.08 19.95
N VAL A 50 18.65 6.17 20.17
CA VAL A 50 17.61 5.56 19.32
C VAL A 50 17.69 6.20 17.93
N ILE A 51 17.93 5.39 16.89
CA ILE A 51 18.05 5.86 15.49
C ILE A 51 16.69 6.27 14.94
N SER A 52 15.66 5.45 15.19
CA SER A 52 14.27 5.75 14.81
C SER A 52 13.30 5.03 15.73
N SER A 53 12.08 5.56 15.83
CA SER A 53 10.96 4.93 16.53
C SER A 53 9.79 4.82 15.56
N ARG A 54 9.12 3.66 15.55
CA ARG A 54 7.99 3.40 14.65
C ARG A 54 6.86 2.72 15.38
N VAL A 55 5.68 3.33 15.32
CA VAL A 55 4.43 2.79 15.87
C VAL A 55 3.56 2.33 14.72
N ARG A 56 2.98 1.12 14.81
CA ARG A 56 2.08 0.57 13.79
C ARG A 56 0.79 0.09 14.41
N LEU A 57 -0.30 0.25 13.67
CA LEU A 57 -1.63 -0.15 14.08
C LEU A 57 -2.20 -1.16 13.09
N ALA A 58 -2.44 -2.39 13.55
CA ALA A 58 -3.12 -3.40 12.75
C ALA A 58 -4.64 -3.28 12.92
N ARG A 59 -5.38 -3.40 11.81
CA ARG A 59 -6.85 -3.35 11.77
C ARG A 59 -7.39 -4.43 10.83
N ASN A 60 -8.45 -5.11 11.27
CA ASN A 60 -9.20 -6.05 10.45
C ASN A 60 -10.44 -5.35 9.89
N ILE A 61 -10.80 -5.68 8.65
CA ILE A 61 -12.02 -5.17 8.01
C ILE A 61 -13.14 -6.17 8.27
N ASN A 62 -14.21 -5.71 8.92
CA ASN A 62 -15.35 -6.56 9.21
C ASN A 62 -15.96 -7.14 7.92
N GLY A 63 -16.37 -8.41 7.96
CA GLY A 63 -16.95 -9.12 6.83
C GLY A 63 -15.93 -9.70 5.83
N PHE A 64 -14.63 -9.57 6.10
CA PHE A 64 -13.58 -10.17 5.27
C PHE A 64 -12.71 -11.16 6.06
N PRO A 65 -12.30 -12.28 5.45
CA PRO A 65 -11.37 -13.22 6.08
C PRO A 65 -9.96 -12.61 6.19
N PHE A 66 -9.14 -13.18 7.09
CA PHE A 66 -7.71 -12.85 7.18
C PHE A 66 -6.99 -13.11 5.85
N PRO A 67 -5.89 -12.40 5.54
CA PRO A 67 -5.19 -12.50 4.25
C PRO A 67 -4.77 -13.93 3.84
N ASP A 68 -4.51 -14.82 4.80
CA ASP A 68 -4.15 -16.23 4.55
C ASP A 68 -5.35 -17.11 4.16
N TRP A 69 -6.56 -16.71 4.55
CA TRP A 69 -7.81 -17.41 4.21
C TRP A 69 -8.58 -16.72 3.09
N ALA A 70 -8.23 -15.48 2.76
CA ALA A 70 -8.86 -14.71 1.71
C ALA A 70 -8.49 -15.23 0.31
N THR A 71 -9.47 -15.34 -0.58
CA THR A 71 -9.22 -15.58 -2.00
C THR A 71 -8.55 -14.38 -2.66
N LYS A 72 -7.91 -14.57 -3.81
CA LYS A 72 -7.33 -13.45 -4.59
C LYS A 72 -8.37 -12.37 -4.89
N GLN A 73 -9.58 -12.76 -5.28
CA GLN A 73 -10.68 -11.83 -5.56
C GLN A 73 -11.10 -11.02 -4.33
N GLN A 74 -11.18 -11.65 -3.15
CA GLN A 74 -11.48 -10.94 -1.91
C GLN A 74 -10.39 -9.93 -1.57
N ARG A 75 -9.12 -10.29 -1.72
CA ARG A 75 -7.99 -9.37 -1.47
C ARG A 75 -7.99 -8.19 -2.44
N THR A 76 -8.21 -8.43 -3.73
CA THR A 76 -8.31 -7.35 -4.74
C THR A 76 -9.48 -6.42 -4.41
N MET A 77 -10.65 -6.95 -4.07
CA MET A 77 -11.81 -6.15 -3.68
C MET A 77 -11.52 -5.27 -2.45
N ILE A 78 -10.79 -5.80 -1.45
CA ILE A 78 -10.38 -5.03 -0.28
C ILE A 78 -9.45 -3.89 -0.69
N VAL A 79 -8.42 -4.17 -1.49
CA VAL A 79 -7.46 -3.17 -1.96
C VAL A 79 -8.16 -2.07 -2.74
N ASP A 80 -9.03 -2.42 -3.67
CA ASP A 80 -9.79 -1.46 -4.49
C ASP A 80 -10.68 -0.55 -3.62
N ARG A 81 -11.33 -1.14 -2.61
CA ARG A 81 -12.18 -0.37 -1.69
C ARG A 81 -11.36 0.59 -0.85
N ILE A 82 -10.19 0.16 -0.37
CA ILE A 82 -9.30 1.03 0.40
C ILE A 82 -8.80 2.16 -0.48
N SER A 83 -8.25 1.86 -1.67
CA SER A 83 -7.64 2.84 -2.57
C SER A 83 -8.62 3.95 -2.97
N GLN A 84 -9.89 3.63 -3.20
CA GLN A 84 -10.94 4.61 -3.49
C GLN A 84 -11.25 5.56 -2.33
N ILE A 85 -11.02 5.15 -1.08
CA ILE A 85 -11.29 5.96 0.10
C ILE A 85 -10.09 6.83 0.47
N LEU A 86 -8.86 6.45 0.09
CA LEU A 86 -7.63 7.16 0.46
C LEU A 86 -7.65 8.68 0.18
N PRO A 87 -8.17 9.17 -0.98
CA PRO A 87 -8.20 10.61 -1.24
C PRO A 87 -9.05 11.41 -0.25
N SER A 88 -9.98 10.76 0.46
CA SER A 88 -10.82 11.40 1.48
C SER A 88 -10.14 11.51 2.85
N VAL A 89 -8.99 10.86 3.04
CA VAL A 89 -8.26 10.84 4.31
C VAL A 89 -7.24 11.99 4.31
N GLU A 90 -7.55 13.06 5.06
CA GLU A 90 -6.73 14.28 5.12
C GLU A 90 -5.24 14.00 5.39
N THR A 91 -4.94 13.09 6.32
CA THR A 91 -3.56 12.74 6.72
C THR A 91 -2.79 11.98 5.65
N LEU A 92 -3.45 11.49 4.59
CA LEU A 92 -2.84 10.71 3.51
C LEU A 92 -2.82 11.47 2.17
N LYS A 93 -3.16 12.76 2.15
CA LYS A 93 -3.23 13.55 0.90
C LYS A 93 -1.92 13.61 0.13
N ASN A 94 -0.78 13.61 0.83
CA ASN A 94 0.56 13.62 0.23
C ASN A 94 1.16 12.21 0.14
N SER A 95 0.32 11.18 0.23
CA SER A 95 0.70 9.80 0.11
C SER A 95 0.16 9.21 -1.17
N LYS A 96 0.85 8.18 -1.65
CA LYS A 96 0.48 7.47 -2.87
C LYS A 96 0.34 6.00 -2.60
N PHE A 97 -0.70 5.40 -3.18
CA PHE A 97 -0.93 3.97 -3.12
C PHE A 97 -0.20 3.30 -4.28
N ILE A 98 0.59 2.29 -3.95
CA ILE A 98 1.34 1.47 -4.91
C ILE A 98 0.86 0.03 -4.79
N SER A 99 0.47 -0.54 -5.93
CA SER A 99 0.04 -1.94 -6.01
C SER A 99 1.26 -2.86 -6.00
N MET A 100 1.37 -3.81 -5.08
CA MET A 100 2.52 -4.75 -5.08
C MET A 100 2.56 -5.66 -6.31
N ALA A 101 1.48 -5.69 -7.10
CA ALA A 101 1.44 -6.40 -8.37
C ALA A 101 2.16 -5.65 -9.51
N SER A 102 2.31 -4.32 -9.42
CA SER A 102 3.01 -3.49 -10.43
C SER A 102 4.49 -3.27 -10.12
N VAL A 103 4.92 -3.46 -8.87
CA VAL A 103 6.31 -3.22 -8.43
C VAL A 103 7.27 -4.29 -8.95
N SER A 104 8.42 -3.85 -9.47
CA SER A 104 9.48 -4.74 -9.94
C SER A 104 10.16 -5.48 -8.77
N GLU A 105 10.80 -6.62 -9.03
CA GLU A 105 11.45 -7.40 -7.96
C GLU A 105 12.61 -6.64 -7.31
N ILE A 106 13.34 -5.82 -8.09
CA ILE A 106 14.42 -4.99 -7.55
C ILE A 106 13.86 -3.89 -6.65
N ASP A 107 12.78 -3.22 -7.05
CA ASP A 107 12.16 -2.18 -6.23
C ASP A 107 11.55 -2.75 -4.95
N VAL A 108 11.01 -3.97 -5.01
CA VAL A 108 10.55 -4.70 -3.81
C VAL A 108 11.69 -4.90 -2.82
N GLU A 109 12.89 -5.28 -3.26
CA GLU A 109 14.05 -5.42 -2.36
C GLU A 109 14.46 -4.07 -1.78
N VAL A 110 14.51 -3.01 -2.59
CA VAL A 110 14.82 -1.66 -2.08
C VAL A 110 13.80 -1.21 -1.01
N LEU A 111 12.50 -1.44 -1.23
CA LEU A 111 11.46 -1.11 -0.25
C LEU A 111 11.61 -1.91 1.06
N LYS A 112 12.13 -3.14 1.01
CA LYS A 112 12.43 -3.94 2.22
C LYS A 112 13.65 -3.39 2.96
N GLU A 113 14.72 -3.06 2.24
CA GLU A 113 15.96 -2.50 2.82
C GLU A 113 15.72 -1.14 3.46
N ARG A 114 14.87 -0.31 2.85
CA ARG A 114 14.41 0.96 3.44
C ARG A 114 13.41 0.77 4.58
N HIS A 115 13.08 -0.47 4.93
CA HIS A 115 12.08 -0.84 5.94
C HIS A 115 10.67 -0.30 5.67
N ILE A 116 10.33 0.06 4.43
CA ILE A 116 9.01 0.59 4.07
C ILE A 116 7.97 -0.53 4.15
N ILE A 117 8.26 -1.68 3.51
CA ILE A 117 7.39 -2.86 3.50
C ILE A 117 7.95 -3.99 4.36
N SER A 118 7.07 -4.91 4.78
CA SER A 118 7.49 -6.16 5.43
C SER A 118 7.93 -7.20 4.39
N ARG A 119 8.65 -8.22 4.87
CA ARG A 119 9.03 -9.39 4.04
C ARG A 119 7.80 -10.08 3.47
N GLU A 120 6.76 -10.25 4.29
CA GLU A 120 5.52 -10.91 3.92
C GLU A 120 4.75 -10.12 2.85
N LEU A 121 4.75 -8.79 2.95
CA LEU A 121 4.14 -7.93 1.94
C LEU A 121 4.91 -8.00 0.61
N GLY A 122 6.24 -8.05 0.64
CA GLY A 122 7.05 -8.19 -0.58
C GLY A 122 6.91 -9.54 -1.30
N ILE A 123 6.44 -10.58 -0.61
CA ILE A 123 6.14 -11.90 -1.21
C ILE A 123 4.73 -11.90 -1.84
N ARG A 124 3.80 -11.15 -1.24
CA ARG A 124 2.43 -11.04 -1.75
C ARG A 124 2.42 -10.04 -2.90
N LYS A 125 2.04 -10.50 -4.10
CA LYS A 125 1.81 -9.61 -5.25
C LYS A 125 0.34 -9.20 -5.28
N ASP A 126 -0.48 -10.02 -5.93
CA ASP A 126 -1.89 -9.72 -6.16
C ASP A 126 -2.74 -9.51 -4.90
N GLY A 127 -3.50 -8.41 -4.90
CA GLY A 127 -4.40 -8.07 -3.79
C GLY A 127 -3.64 -7.58 -2.56
N SER A 128 -2.50 -6.94 -2.77
CA SER A 128 -1.76 -6.24 -1.74
C SER A 128 -1.16 -4.95 -2.29
N GLY A 129 -0.86 -4.02 -1.39
CA GLY A 129 -0.37 -2.70 -1.75
C GLY A 129 0.17 -1.99 -0.53
N VAL A 130 0.91 -0.92 -0.78
CA VAL A 130 1.50 -0.05 0.23
C VAL A 130 1.09 1.39 -0.06
N ILE A 131 0.92 2.18 0.99
CA ILE A 131 0.74 3.63 0.88
C ILE A 131 2.00 4.24 1.44
N ILE A 132 2.63 5.13 0.68
CA ILE A 132 3.88 5.78 1.08
C ILE A 132 3.72 7.28 0.94
N SER A 133 4.05 8.04 1.98
CA SER A 133 4.22 9.49 1.89
C SER A 133 5.58 9.87 1.29
N GLN A 134 5.66 11.03 0.66
CA GLN A 134 6.91 11.50 0.05
C GLN A 134 8.07 11.66 1.06
N ASP A 135 7.74 11.89 2.33
CA ASP A 135 8.69 12.04 3.43
C ASP A 135 8.98 10.74 4.19
N GLU A 136 8.45 9.59 3.75
CA GLU A 136 8.63 8.26 4.36
C GLU A 136 8.26 8.16 5.85
N HIS A 137 7.47 9.11 6.36
CA HIS A 137 6.97 9.09 7.73
C HIS A 137 5.67 8.29 7.89
N ILE A 138 4.99 7.98 6.78
CA ILE A 138 3.73 7.19 6.73
C ILE A 138 3.85 6.08 5.68
#